data_AF-A0A0C2G3Q4-F1
#
_entry.id   AF-A0A0C2G3Q4-F1
#
_cell.length_a   1.000
_cell.length_b   1.000
_cell.length_c   1.000
_cell.angle_alpha   90.00
_cell.angle_beta   90.00
_cell.angle_gamma   90.00
#
_symmetry.space_group_name_H-M   'P 1'
#
loop_
_entity.id
_entity.type
_entity.pdbx_description
1 polymer ?
#
loop_
_entity_poly.entity_id
_entity_poly.type
_entity_poly.pdbx_seq_one_letter_code
_entity_poly.pdbx_strand_id
1 'polypeptide(L)'
;MLNTSRDRISELKASTDAAVSEATEALQGIKTTKSNVNELSTLVPNMLTSFDKLRRTASARTAKVEACNDKIASIKELIAVARDAANRIKLGAHFERGSSLDLAMPHKVARSAAHTDISFHFRTDKDHGIPLFFGNEEGSAGTRAVPTDDYIAVEIEYGRPKITINLGEKPLVIILDTRVSDNQWRQLNVERIGKTATVKLYAPNSDQVEEQKKATAEGNKSILNLHQTMSRLFVGGIPPGSRIASEVRNRDFEGDIEDLTLHGEPVGLWNAKSGGIRAVKGATPRPRTQEVMAQPGVSLDGEGYLVYQMGYWNPRKRAVISLQFLTFSPDGLLFFIGKDRDFFAIELAAGAVKLSLDFGSGAAQWLADSIPYNDGKWHTVSVIRDERHVKMDVDGATVAEGDAPGESSSLGVTDYFYVGGTPAGVNT
;
A
#
# COMPACT_ATOMS: atom_id res chain seq x y z
N MET A 1 -74.90 8.44 -80.97
CA MET A 1 -75.25 7.96 -79.61
C MET A 1 -74.69 6.56 -79.29
N LEU A 2 -74.51 5.65 -80.26
CA LEU A 2 -74.03 4.27 -79.99
C LEU A 2 -72.52 4.14 -79.72
N ASN A 3 -71.65 4.91 -80.40
CA ASN A 3 -70.19 4.83 -80.16
C ASN A 3 -69.78 5.40 -78.79
N THR A 4 -70.38 6.51 -78.36
CA THR A 4 -70.12 7.12 -77.04
C THR A 4 -70.53 6.23 -75.86
N SER A 5 -71.54 5.39 -76.02
CA SER A 5 -71.90 4.40 -74.99
C SER A 5 -70.92 3.22 -74.94
N ARG A 6 -70.35 2.82 -76.08
CA ARG A 6 -69.38 1.71 -76.13
C ARG A 6 -68.04 2.10 -75.51
N ASP A 7 -67.58 3.31 -75.76
CA ASP A 7 -66.34 3.85 -75.19
C ASP A 7 -66.46 4.01 -73.66
N ARG A 8 -67.60 4.53 -73.17
CA ARG A 8 -67.89 4.61 -71.73
C ARG A 8 -67.96 3.25 -71.06
N ILE A 9 -68.51 2.23 -71.73
CA ILE A 9 -68.54 0.85 -71.19
C ILE A 9 -67.13 0.26 -71.15
N SER A 10 -66.27 0.54 -72.14
CA SER A 10 -64.87 0.10 -72.10
C SER A 10 -64.03 0.80 -71.04
N GLU A 11 -64.22 2.11 -70.84
CA GLU A 11 -63.58 2.86 -69.74
C GLU A 11 -64.05 2.36 -68.38
N LEU A 12 -65.36 2.12 -68.21
CA LEU A 12 -65.92 1.58 -66.98
C LEU A 12 -65.37 0.17 -66.69
N LYS A 13 -65.23 -0.67 -67.72
CA LYS A 13 -64.62 -2.00 -67.59
C LYS A 13 -63.15 -1.91 -67.18
N ALA A 14 -62.36 -1.07 -67.85
CA ALA A 14 -60.95 -0.88 -67.51
C ALA A 14 -60.76 -0.32 -66.09
N SER A 15 -61.61 0.64 -65.68
CA SER A 15 -61.62 1.17 -64.32
C SER A 15 -62.03 0.12 -63.28
N THR A 16 -62.98 -0.76 -63.61
CA THR A 16 -63.41 -1.85 -62.73
C THR A 16 -62.32 -2.92 -62.61
N ASP A 17 -61.68 -3.31 -63.72
CA ASP A 17 -60.57 -4.28 -63.72
C ASP A 17 -59.36 -3.75 -62.94
N ALA A 18 -59.04 -2.45 -63.07
CA ALA A 18 -58.01 -1.79 -62.28
C ALA A 18 -58.34 -1.79 -60.77
N ALA A 19 -59.58 -1.45 -60.40
CA ALA A 19 -60.03 -1.46 -59.01
C ALA A 19 -60.01 -2.89 -58.41
N VAL A 20 -60.35 -3.92 -59.19
CA VAL A 20 -60.28 -5.32 -58.76
C VAL A 20 -58.82 -5.78 -58.59
N SER A 21 -57.92 -5.37 -59.47
CA SER A 21 -56.48 -5.66 -59.34
C SER A 21 -55.92 -5.01 -58.07
N GLU A 22 -56.19 -3.74 -57.84
CA GLU A 22 -55.75 -2.99 -56.66
C GLU A 22 -56.34 -3.59 -55.37
N ALA A 23 -57.61 -4.00 -55.38
CA ALA A 23 -58.22 -4.69 -54.25
C ALA A 23 -57.57 -6.07 -53.99
N THR A 24 -57.16 -6.79 -55.03
CA THR A 24 -56.49 -8.09 -54.91
C THR A 24 -55.08 -7.94 -54.34
N GLU A 25 -54.33 -6.94 -54.80
CA GLU A 25 -53.02 -6.58 -54.25
C GLU A 25 -53.14 -6.14 -52.78
N ALA A 26 -54.14 -5.34 -52.45
CA ALA A 26 -54.43 -4.94 -51.07
C ALA A 26 -54.76 -6.15 -50.18
N LEU A 27 -55.56 -7.10 -50.66
CA LEU A 27 -55.87 -8.35 -49.94
C LEU A 27 -54.63 -9.21 -49.73
N GLN A 28 -53.74 -9.30 -50.72
CA GLN A 28 -52.48 -10.03 -50.60
C GLN A 28 -51.50 -9.33 -49.65
N GLY A 29 -51.48 -8.00 -49.65
CA GLY A 29 -50.79 -7.17 -48.67
C GLY A 29 -51.28 -7.46 -47.25
N ILE A 30 -52.60 -7.42 -47.02
CA ILE A 30 -53.23 -7.72 -45.72
C ILE A 30 -52.88 -9.14 -45.26
N LYS A 31 -52.90 -10.13 -46.16
CA LYS A 31 -52.54 -11.51 -45.83
C LYS A 31 -51.08 -11.62 -45.37
N THR A 32 -50.16 -10.95 -46.06
CA THR A 32 -48.74 -10.90 -45.71
C THR A 32 -48.54 -10.19 -44.37
N THR A 33 -49.19 -9.04 -44.16
CA THR A 33 -49.14 -8.31 -42.88
C THR A 33 -49.68 -9.16 -41.74
N LYS A 34 -50.77 -9.91 -41.93
CA LYS A 34 -51.31 -10.82 -40.91
C LYS A 34 -50.35 -11.94 -40.55
N SER A 35 -49.64 -12.50 -41.55
CA SER A 35 -48.58 -13.49 -41.31
C SER A 35 -47.44 -12.89 -40.48
N ASN A 36 -46.95 -11.71 -40.86
CA ASN A 36 -45.88 -11.02 -40.14
C ASN A 36 -46.29 -10.65 -38.70
N VAL A 37 -47.54 -10.23 -38.49
CA VAL A 37 -48.08 -9.93 -37.16
C VAL A 37 -48.16 -11.19 -36.30
N ASN A 38 -48.55 -12.33 -36.88
CA ASN A 38 -48.57 -13.61 -36.16
C ASN A 38 -47.14 -14.04 -35.78
N GLU A 39 -46.17 -13.92 -36.69
CA GLU A 39 -44.76 -14.19 -36.38
C GLU A 39 -44.24 -13.27 -35.27
N LEU A 40 -44.50 -11.96 -35.35
CA LEU A 40 -44.12 -11.00 -34.31
C LEU A 40 -44.78 -11.31 -32.96
N SER A 41 -46.05 -11.73 -32.96
CA SER A 41 -46.76 -12.11 -31.74
C SER A 41 -46.10 -13.28 -31.01
N THR A 42 -45.39 -14.14 -31.73
CA THR A 42 -44.62 -15.25 -31.16
C THR A 42 -43.18 -14.85 -30.79
N LEU A 43 -42.57 -13.95 -31.55
CA LEU A 43 -41.16 -13.57 -31.36
C LEU A 43 -40.98 -12.63 -30.15
N VAL A 44 -41.89 -11.68 -29.95
CA VAL A 44 -41.80 -10.67 -28.89
C VAL A 44 -41.76 -11.30 -27.48
N PRO A 45 -42.65 -12.25 -27.11
CA PRO A 45 -42.57 -12.92 -25.80
C PRO A 45 -41.27 -13.71 -25.59
N ASN A 46 -40.76 -14.37 -26.63
CA ASN A 46 -39.51 -15.12 -26.58
C ASN A 46 -38.29 -14.20 -26.38
N MET A 47 -38.32 -13.01 -27.01
CA MET A 47 -37.30 -11.99 -26.79
C MET A 47 -37.36 -11.40 -25.38
N LEU A 48 -38.57 -11.14 -24.85
CA LEU A 48 -38.76 -10.61 -23.50
C LEU A 48 -38.25 -11.58 -22.43
N THR A 49 -38.58 -12.86 -22.57
CA THR A 49 -38.11 -13.92 -21.66
C THR A 49 -36.59 -14.11 -21.73
N SER A 50 -36.01 -14.04 -22.93
CA SER A 50 -34.56 -14.08 -23.12
C SER A 50 -33.86 -12.88 -22.49
N PHE A 51 -34.43 -11.68 -22.64
CA PHE A 51 -33.93 -10.45 -22.01
C PHE A 51 -33.98 -10.52 -20.48
N ASP A 52 -35.09 -10.99 -19.90
CA ASP A 52 -35.19 -11.17 -18.45
C ASP A 52 -34.21 -12.21 -17.91
N LYS A 53 -34.00 -13.31 -18.63
CA LYS A 53 -32.99 -14.32 -18.28
C LYS A 53 -31.58 -13.72 -18.32
N LEU A 54 -31.26 -12.94 -19.36
CA LEU A 54 -29.97 -12.26 -19.49
C LEU A 54 -29.78 -11.26 -18.34
N ARG A 55 -30.78 -10.44 -18.04
CA ARG A 55 -30.75 -9.46 -16.94
C ARG A 55 -30.49 -10.12 -15.59
N ARG A 56 -31.20 -11.21 -15.27
CA ARG A 56 -30.99 -11.98 -14.03
C ARG A 56 -29.59 -12.58 -13.97
N THR A 57 -29.10 -13.13 -15.09
CA THR A 57 -27.75 -13.72 -15.18
C THR A 57 -26.67 -12.65 -15.00
N ALA A 58 -26.84 -11.48 -15.62
CA ALA A 58 -25.93 -10.34 -15.47
C ALA A 58 -25.87 -9.87 -14.01
N SER A 59 -27.02 -9.64 -13.36
CA SER A 59 -27.09 -9.25 -11.95
C SER A 59 -26.43 -10.28 -11.02
N ALA A 60 -26.71 -11.58 -11.21
CA ALA A 60 -26.07 -12.63 -10.42
C ALA A 60 -24.55 -12.71 -10.64
N ARG A 61 -24.08 -12.41 -11.86
CA ARG A 61 -22.65 -12.34 -12.17
C ARG A 61 -21.99 -11.14 -11.50
N THR A 62 -22.63 -9.97 -11.53
CA THR A 62 -22.14 -8.75 -10.86
C THR A 62 -21.99 -9.00 -9.36
N ALA A 63 -23.01 -9.56 -8.69
CA ALA A 63 -22.95 -9.87 -7.27
C ALA A 63 -21.82 -10.87 -6.92
N LYS A 64 -21.54 -11.85 -7.79
CA LYS A 64 -20.40 -12.76 -7.61
C LYS A 64 -19.05 -12.06 -7.78
N VAL A 65 -18.94 -11.10 -8.69
CA VAL A 65 -17.72 -10.31 -8.88
C VAL A 65 -17.46 -9.42 -7.66
N GLU A 66 -18.48 -8.74 -7.15
CA GLU A 66 -18.41 -7.94 -5.93
C GLU A 66 -17.94 -8.79 -4.74
N ALA A 67 -18.61 -9.93 -4.50
CA ALA A 67 -18.22 -10.85 -3.42
C ALA A 67 -16.79 -11.41 -3.57
N CYS A 68 -16.27 -11.52 -4.80
CA CYS A 68 -14.90 -11.93 -5.05
C CYS A 68 -13.92 -10.81 -4.72
N ASN A 69 -14.23 -9.58 -5.12
CA ASN A 69 -13.43 -8.39 -4.82
C ASN A 69 -13.33 -8.16 -3.30
N ASP A 70 -14.42 -8.31 -2.57
CA ASP A 70 -14.44 -8.17 -1.11
C ASP A 70 -13.53 -9.21 -0.45
N LYS A 71 -13.60 -10.48 -0.88
CA LYS A 71 -12.70 -11.53 -0.39
C LYS A 71 -11.23 -11.25 -0.72
N ILE A 72 -10.93 -10.73 -1.90
CA ILE A 72 -9.57 -10.33 -2.29
C ILE A 72 -9.08 -9.20 -1.38
N ALA A 73 -9.93 -8.22 -1.07
CA ALA A 73 -9.59 -7.13 -0.15
C ALA A 73 -9.28 -7.67 1.26
N SER A 74 -10.14 -8.53 1.82
CA SER A 74 -9.88 -9.13 3.13
C SER A 74 -8.61 -9.98 3.17
N ILE A 75 -8.30 -10.73 2.10
CA ILE A 75 -7.05 -11.52 2.03
C ILE A 75 -5.83 -10.59 1.98
N LYS A 76 -5.89 -9.51 1.19
CA LYS A 76 -4.80 -8.52 1.14
C LYS A 76 -4.56 -7.88 2.50
N GLU A 77 -5.63 -7.58 3.23
CA GLU A 77 -5.56 -7.06 4.59
C GLU A 77 -4.87 -8.04 5.55
N LEU A 78 -5.29 -9.30 5.57
CA LEU A 78 -4.66 -10.33 6.42
C LEU A 78 -3.17 -10.51 6.10
N ILE A 79 -2.78 -10.43 4.83
CA ILE A 79 -1.38 -10.47 4.41
C ILE A 79 -0.61 -9.27 4.96
N ALA A 80 -1.20 -8.06 4.93
CA ALA A 80 -0.58 -6.87 5.46
C ALA A 80 -0.37 -6.96 6.98
N VAL A 81 -1.38 -7.41 7.73
CA VAL A 81 -1.30 -7.65 9.18
C VAL A 81 -0.18 -8.65 9.51
N ALA A 82 -0.12 -9.77 8.78
CA ALA A 82 0.90 -10.79 9.01
C ALA A 82 2.32 -10.28 8.73
N ARG A 83 2.49 -9.47 7.67
CA ARG A 83 3.78 -8.85 7.35
C ARG A 83 4.21 -7.82 8.38
N ASP A 84 3.29 -6.99 8.88
CA ASP A 84 3.59 -6.04 9.93
C ASP A 84 4.00 -6.76 11.23
N ALA A 85 3.26 -7.81 11.61
CA ALA A 85 3.63 -8.65 12.74
C ALA A 85 5.03 -9.27 12.58
N ALA A 86 5.40 -9.73 11.38
CA ALA A 86 6.73 -10.24 11.08
C ALA A 86 7.82 -9.14 11.17
N ASN A 87 7.52 -7.90 10.77
CA ASN A 87 8.43 -6.76 10.91
C ASN A 87 8.71 -6.39 12.37
N ARG A 88 7.79 -6.69 13.29
CA ARG A 88 7.96 -6.45 14.74
C ARG A 88 8.84 -7.48 15.44
N ILE A 89 9.29 -8.54 14.76
CA ILE A 89 10.18 -9.54 15.35
C ILE A 89 11.56 -8.90 15.59
N LYS A 90 11.89 -8.68 16.87
CA LYS A 90 13.16 -8.10 17.33
C LYS A 90 14.34 -9.09 17.40
N LEU A 91 14.16 -10.31 16.90
CA LEU A 91 15.22 -11.32 16.88
C LEU A 91 16.23 -10.99 15.78
N GLY A 92 17.51 -10.83 16.14
CA GLY A 92 18.58 -10.71 15.16
C GLY A 92 18.81 -11.95 14.31
N ALA A 93 19.56 -11.78 13.22
CA ALA A 93 19.94 -12.85 12.32
C ALA A 93 21.44 -13.15 12.43
N HIS A 94 21.76 -14.42 12.65
CA HIS A 94 23.11 -14.96 12.61
C HIS A 94 23.40 -15.53 11.22
N PHE A 95 24.53 -15.10 10.65
CA PHE A 95 24.98 -15.49 9.33
C PHE A 95 26.29 -16.27 9.42
N GLU A 96 26.30 -17.40 8.70
CA GLU A 96 27.49 -18.18 8.40
C GLU A 96 27.79 -18.09 6.90
N ARG A 97 28.95 -18.57 6.45
CA ARG A 97 29.30 -18.58 5.02
C ARG A 97 28.22 -19.27 4.18
N GLY A 98 27.78 -18.63 3.09
CA GLY A 98 26.70 -19.08 2.22
C GLY A 98 25.29 -18.71 2.71
N SER A 99 25.18 -18.10 3.90
CA SER A 99 23.91 -17.58 4.42
C SER A 99 23.52 -16.29 3.72
N SER A 100 22.22 -16.03 3.60
CA SER A 100 21.70 -14.78 3.03
C SER A 100 20.21 -14.61 3.31
N LEU A 101 19.78 -13.35 3.33
CA LEU A 101 18.37 -12.95 3.30
C LEU A 101 18.09 -12.12 2.03
N ASP A 102 17.10 -12.48 1.23
CA ASP A 102 16.45 -11.60 0.24
C ASP A 102 15.15 -11.05 0.83
N LEU A 103 15.23 -9.83 1.33
CA LEU A 103 14.12 -9.15 1.99
C LEU A 103 13.17 -8.54 0.95
N ALA A 104 11.90 -8.44 1.32
CA ALA A 104 10.92 -7.74 0.51
C ALA A 104 11.36 -6.27 0.36
N MET A 105 11.41 -5.80 -0.89
CA MET A 105 11.60 -4.37 -1.13
C MET A 105 10.42 -3.62 -0.51
N PRO A 106 10.66 -2.59 0.30
CA PRO A 106 9.57 -1.76 0.81
C PRO A 106 8.74 -1.23 -0.35
N HIS A 107 7.42 -1.22 -0.21
CA HIS A 107 6.47 -0.99 -1.30
C HIS A 107 6.69 0.32 -2.09
N LYS A 108 7.49 1.25 -1.56
CA LYS A 108 7.72 2.59 -2.11
C LYS A 108 9.21 2.88 -2.33
N VAL A 109 9.86 2.00 -3.09
CA VAL A 109 11.27 2.12 -3.48
C VAL A 109 11.61 3.48 -4.14
N ALA A 110 10.62 4.15 -4.75
CA ALA A 110 10.77 5.49 -5.30
C ALA A 110 11.20 6.55 -4.26
N ARG A 111 10.89 6.36 -2.96
CA ARG A 111 11.39 7.24 -1.88
C ARG A 111 12.91 7.20 -1.79
N SER A 112 13.50 6.02 -2.07
CA SER A 112 14.94 5.82 -2.11
C SER A 112 15.62 6.57 -3.26
N ALA A 113 14.87 7.16 -4.22
CA ALA A 113 15.41 7.77 -5.42
C ALA A 113 16.20 9.05 -5.11
N ALA A 114 15.64 9.98 -4.33
CA ALA A 114 16.29 11.24 -3.99
C ALA A 114 16.98 11.22 -2.61
N HIS A 115 16.45 10.44 -1.68
CA HIS A 115 16.94 10.30 -0.32
C HIS A 115 17.11 8.82 0.00
N THR A 116 18.07 8.41 0.82
CA THR A 116 18.19 7.02 1.29
C THR A 116 18.81 7.01 2.67
N ASP A 117 18.09 6.54 3.68
CA ASP A 117 18.60 6.38 5.03
C ASP A 117 18.54 4.91 5.44
N ILE A 118 19.68 4.25 5.56
CA ILE A 118 19.80 2.85 5.95
C ILE A 118 20.56 2.81 7.28
N SER A 119 20.01 2.12 8.27
CA SER A 119 20.70 1.88 9.53
C SER A 119 20.51 0.43 9.97
N PHE A 120 21.55 -0.18 10.53
CA PHE A 120 21.48 -1.50 11.14
C PHE A 120 22.56 -1.67 12.19
N HIS A 121 22.34 -2.59 13.12
CA HIS A 121 23.33 -3.05 14.06
C HIS A 121 24.01 -4.30 13.53
N PHE A 122 25.31 -4.43 13.72
CA PHE A 122 26.04 -5.63 13.36
C PHE A 122 27.22 -5.91 14.30
N ARG A 123 27.70 -7.15 14.28
CA ARG A 123 29.01 -7.53 14.80
C ARG A 123 29.62 -8.64 13.95
N THR A 124 30.94 -8.67 13.86
CA THR A 124 31.68 -9.72 13.16
C THR A 124 33.10 -9.85 13.69
N ASP A 125 33.69 -11.04 13.56
CA ASP A 125 35.12 -11.29 13.77
C ASP A 125 35.89 -11.41 12.44
N LYS A 126 35.22 -11.25 11.29
CA LYS A 126 35.83 -11.37 9.96
C LYS A 126 36.28 -10.03 9.42
N ASP A 127 37.44 -10.03 8.78
CA ASP A 127 38.00 -8.86 8.11
C ASP A 127 37.37 -8.59 6.73
N HIS A 128 36.57 -9.51 6.20
CA HIS A 128 35.92 -9.40 4.90
C HIS A 128 34.48 -9.89 4.95
N GLY A 129 33.56 -9.16 4.30
CA GLY A 129 32.18 -9.61 4.13
C GLY A 129 31.25 -8.53 3.55
N ILE A 130 30.00 -8.90 3.29
CA ILE A 130 28.96 -7.99 2.77
C ILE A 130 27.70 -8.00 3.64
N PRO A 131 27.65 -7.17 4.70
CA PRO A 131 26.47 -7.07 5.54
C PRO A 131 25.19 -6.69 4.78
N LEU A 132 25.29 -5.81 3.77
CA LEU A 132 24.10 -5.28 3.10
C LEU A 132 24.38 -4.93 1.62
N PHE A 133 23.43 -5.30 0.76
CA PHE A 133 23.35 -4.84 -0.62
C PHE A 133 21.93 -4.39 -0.93
N PHE A 134 21.78 -3.18 -1.48
CA PHE A 134 20.51 -2.57 -1.81
C PHE A 134 20.59 -1.95 -3.21
N GLY A 135 20.08 -2.65 -4.23
CA GLY A 135 20.31 -2.23 -5.61
C GLY A 135 19.74 -3.16 -6.67
N ASN A 136 19.94 -2.77 -7.93
CA ASN A 136 19.57 -3.58 -9.08
C ASN A 136 20.55 -4.72 -9.29
N GLU A 137 20.05 -5.85 -9.80
CA GLU A 137 20.93 -6.91 -10.31
C GLU A 137 21.61 -6.46 -11.61
N GLU A 138 22.87 -6.81 -11.80
CA GLU A 138 23.66 -6.44 -12.98
C GLU A 138 23.04 -7.00 -14.27
N GLY A 139 23.03 -6.15 -15.30
CA GLY A 139 22.37 -6.42 -16.58
C GLY A 139 20.85 -6.23 -16.54
N SER A 140 20.31 -5.69 -15.44
CA SER A 140 18.94 -5.16 -15.43
C SER A 140 18.89 -3.82 -16.20
N ALA A 141 20.00 -3.08 -16.21
CA ALA A 141 20.23 -1.91 -17.03
C ALA A 141 20.06 -2.24 -18.52
N GLY A 142 19.15 -1.54 -19.17
CA GLY A 142 18.86 -1.69 -20.60
C GLY A 142 17.40 -2.02 -20.90
N THR A 143 16.62 -2.39 -19.87
CA THR A 143 15.15 -2.37 -20.00
C THR A 143 14.64 -0.94 -19.88
N ARG A 144 13.55 -0.58 -20.59
CA ARG A 144 12.90 0.74 -20.40
C ARG A 144 12.49 1.00 -18.95
N ALA A 145 12.29 -0.06 -18.16
CA ALA A 145 11.86 0.01 -16.77
C ALA A 145 13.02 0.21 -15.77
N VAL A 146 14.25 -0.23 -16.11
CA VAL A 146 15.44 -0.12 -15.27
C VAL A 146 16.58 0.48 -16.12
N PRO A 147 16.75 1.80 -16.10
CA PRO A 147 17.68 2.47 -17.01
C PRO A 147 19.15 2.33 -16.60
N THR A 148 19.44 1.95 -15.35
CA THR A 148 20.80 1.87 -14.80
C THR A 148 20.92 0.76 -13.74
N ASP A 149 22.12 0.22 -13.55
CA ASP A 149 22.43 -0.79 -12.52
C ASP A 149 22.79 -0.12 -11.20
N ASP A 150 21.89 0.74 -10.69
CA ASP A 150 22.11 1.54 -9.49
C ASP A 150 22.09 0.68 -8.21
N TYR A 151 22.98 0.96 -7.26
CA TYR A 151 23.06 0.22 -6.01
C TYR A 151 23.75 0.99 -4.87
N ILE A 152 23.51 0.52 -3.65
CA ILE A 152 24.26 0.82 -2.43
C ILE A 152 24.75 -0.51 -1.87
N ALA A 153 26.06 -0.65 -1.67
CA ALA A 153 26.67 -1.82 -1.06
C ALA A 153 27.46 -1.41 0.18
N VAL A 154 27.29 -2.15 1.26
CA VAL A 154 28.09 -2.05 2.48
C VAL A 154 28.93 -3.30 2.58
N GLU A 155 30.25 -3.12 2.47
CA GLU A 155 31.25 -4.18 2.60
C GLU A 155 32.12 -3.93 3.83
N ILE A 156 32.74 -4.99 4.33
CA ILE A 156 33.87 -4.93 5.26
C ILE A 156 35.07 -5.39 4.45
N GLU A 157 36.13 -4.57 4.41
CA GLU A 157 37.39 -4.90 3.75
C GLU A 157 38.56 -4.59 4.69
N TYR A 158 39.39 -5.60 4.96
CA TYR A 158 40.51 -5.49 5.90
C TYR A 158 40.06 -4.99 7.28
N GLY A 159 38.88 -5.48 7.71
CA GLY A 159 38.25 -5.13 8.98
C GLY A 159 37.61 -3.75 9.04
N ARG A 160 37.56 -3.00 7.92
CA ARG A 160 37.00 -1.64 7.88
C ARG A 160 35.75 -1.55 7.00
N PRO A 161 34.72 -0.80 7.40
CA PRO A 161 33.55 -0.55 6.56
C PRO A 161 33.91 0.22 5.28
N LYS A 162 33.41 -0.27 4.15
CA LYS A 162 33.49 0.35 2.84
C LYS A 162 32.09 0.43 2.24
N ILE A 163 31.64 1.64 1.96
CA ILE A 163 30.33 1.93 1.40
C ILE A 163 30.53 2.34 -0.05
N THR A 164 29.88 1.64 -0.97
CA THR A 164 29.90 1.94 -2.40
C THR A 164 28.49 2.33 -2.84
N ILE A 165 28.35 3.51 -3.45
CA ILE A 165 27.07 4.01 -3.97
C ILE A 165 27.23 4.29 -5.46
N ASN A 166 26.49 3.58 -6.29
CA ASN A 166 26.44 3.79 -7.73
C ASN A 166 25.07 4.35 -8.12
N LEU A 167 25.08 5.54 -8.73
CA LEU A 167 23.90 6.24 -9.26
C LEU A 167 23.82 6.18 -10.80
N GLY A 168 24.56 5.25 -11.41
CA GLY A 168 24.62 5.01 -12.85
C GLY A 168 25.76 5.71 -13.57
N GLU A 169 26.77 6.19 -12.84
CA GLU A 169 28.01 6.81 -13.31
C GLU A 169 29.18 6.22 -12.50
N LYS A 170 30.26 6.98 -12.26
CA LYS A 170 31.38 6.55 -11.42
C LYS A 170 30.87 6.35 -9.97
N PRO A 171 31.06 5.16 -9.35
CA PRO A 171 30.62 4.92 -7.99
C PRO A 171 31.32 5.84 -6.98
N LEU A 172 30.55 6.35 -6.01
CA LEU A 172 31.06 6.98 -4.80
C LEU A 172 31.51 5.90 -3.82
N VAL A 173 32.74 6.01 -3.32
CA VAL A 173 33.30 5.07 -2.33
C VAL A 173 33.67 5.84 -1.06
N ILE A 174 33.17 5.39 0.09
CA ILE A 174 33.48 5.93 1.41
C ILE A 174 34.05 4.79 2.26
N ILE A 175 35.28 4.93 2.72
CA ILE A 175 35.95 3.95 3.59
C ILE A 175 36.13 4.57 4.96
N LEU A 176 35.63 3.90 6.00
CA LEU A 176 35.85 4.28 7.40
C LEU A 176 37.22 3.78 7.88
N ASP A 177 37.82 4.47 8.84
CA ASP A 177 39.14 4.13 9.38
C ASP A 177 39.03 3.16 10.55
N THR A 178 37.94 3.21 11.31
CA THR A 178 37.68 2.34 12.46
C THR A 178 37.53 0.88 12.03
N ARG A 179 38.28 0.00 12.71
CA ARG A 179 38.18 -1.45 12.55
C ARG A 179 36.97 -1.98 13.32
N VAL A 180 36.17 -2.82 12.66
CA VAL A 180 34.90 -3.36 13.18
C VAL A 180 34.88 -4.89 13.30
N SER A 181 35.99 -5.56 12.96
CA SER A 181 36.19 -7.00 13.12
C SER A 181 36.66 -7.38 14.54
N ASP A 182 36.02 -6.78 15.54
CA ASP A 182 36.29 -6.94 16.98
C ASP A 182 35.18 -7.72 17.71
N ASN A 183 34.20 -8.22 16.96
CA ASN A 183 33.01 -8.91 17.43
C ASN A 183 32.17 -8.11 18.45
N GLN A 184 32.28 -6.78 18.44
CA GLN A 184 31.44 -5.89 19.23
C GLN A 184 30.24 -5.41 18.42
N TRP A 185 29.09 -5.26 19.07
CA TRP A 185 27.91 -4.67 18.44
C TRP A 185 28.13 -3.20 18.15
N ARG A 186 27.96 -2.81 16.88
CA ARG A 186 28.06 -1.43 16.40
C ARG A 186 26.87 -1.11 15.53
N GLN A 187 26.43 0.14 15.53
CA GLN A 187 25.45 0.64 14.57
C GLN A 187 26.19 1.29 13.40
N LEU A 188 25.76 0.99 12.17
CA LEU A 188 26.19 1.70 10.97
C LEU A 188 24.98 2.38 10.34
N ASN A 189 25.11 3.68 10.04
CA ASN A 189 24.12 4.46 9.34
C ASN A 189 24.71 5.02 8.04
N VAL A 190 23.95 4.87 6.95
CA VAL A 190 24.26 5.38 5.61
C VAL A 190 23.10 6.26 5.16
N GLU A 191 23.32 7.56 5.19
CA GLU A 191 22.33 8.58 4.78
C GLU A 191 22.79 9.25 3.49
N ARG A 192 22.00 9.17 2.43
CA ARG A 192 22.25 9.78 1.12
C ARG A 192 21.16 10.78 0.78
N ILE A 193 21.54 12.01 0.44
CA ILE A 193 20.66 13.04 -0.10
C ILE A 193 21.23 13.46 -1.46
N GLY A 194 20.54 13.10 -2.55
CA GLY A 194 21.01 13.33 -3.91
C GLY A 194 22.38 12.68 -4.14
N LYS A 195 23.39 13.50 -4.42
CA LYS A 195 24.77 13.01 -4.67
C LYS A 195 25.59 12.83 -3.41
N THR A 196 25.15 13.39 -2.30
CA THR A 196 25.93 13.45 -1.07
C THR A 196 25.52 12.33 -0.15
N ALA A 197 26.50 11.58 0.35
CA ALA A 197 26.30 10.55 1.35
C ALA A 197 27.10 10.86 2.61
N THR A 198 26.48 10.61 3.76
CA THR A 198 27.06 10.67 5.09
C THR A 198 26.97 9.27 5.68
N VAL A 199 28.11 8.75 6.13
CA VAL A 199 28.20 7.46 6.82
C VAL A 199 28.58 7.75 8.27
N LYS A 200 27.82 7.20 9.22
CA LYS A 200 28.10 7.28 10.67
C LYS A 200 28.29 5.88 11.22
N LEU A 201 29.37 5.68 11.96
CA LEU A 201 29.64 4.47 12.74
C LEU A 201 29.58 4.85 14.21
N TYR A 202 28.80 4.08 14.96
CA TYR A 202 28.63 4.29 16.40
C TYR A 202 29.60 3.42 17.19
N ALA A 203 29.98 3.92 18.36
CA ALA A 203 30.86 3.22 19.28
C ALA A 203 30.24 1.89 19.74
N PRO A 204 31.07 0.90 20.14
CA PRO A 204 30.60 -0.39 20.62
C PRO A 204 29.54 -0.26 21.72
N ASN A 205 28.37 -0.88 21.49
CA ASN A 205 27.26 -0.86 22.44
C ASN A 205 26.97 0.56 22.96
N SER A 206 26.82 1.54 22.06
CA SER A 206 26.57 2.94 22.41
C SER A 206 25.84 3.67 21.28
N ASP A 207 25.10 4.72 21.65
CA ASP A 207 24.48 5.66 20.70
C ASP A 207 25.39 6.87 20.40
N GLN A 208 26.66 6.81 20.84
CA GLN A 208 27.67 7.83 20.53
C GLN A 208 28.32 7.55 19.17
N VAL A 209 28.38 8.55 18.30
CA VAL A 209 29.07 8.45 17.00
C VAL A 209 30.58 8.41 17.23
N GLU A 210 31.23 7.33 16.80
CA GLU A 210 32.69 7.15 16.87
C GLU A 210 33.38 7.73 15.65
N GLU A 211 32.83 7.49 14.46
CA GLU A 211 33.36 8.00 13.19
C GLU A 211 32.22 8.48 12.28
N GLN A 212 32.43 9.60 11.61
CA GLN A 212 31.55 10.07 10.55
C GLN A 212 32.36 10.54 9.34
N LYS A 213 31.96 10.10 8.14
CA LYS A 213 32.51 10.57 6.88
C LYS A 213 31.41 11.03 5.94
N LYS A 214 31.66 12.11 5.21
CA LYS A 214 30.75 12.68 4.22
C LYS A 214 31.47 12.84 2.90
N ALA A 215 30.86 12.38 1.82
CA ALA A 215 31.41 12.51 0.47
C ALA A 215 30.30 12.75 -0.56
N THR A 216 30.67 13.22 -1.74
CA THR A 216 29.73 13.54 -2.82
C THR A 216 30.15 12.83 -4.09
N ALA A 217 29.20 12.16 -4.74
CA ALA A 217 29.42 11.46 -6.00
C ALA A 217 29.81 12.45 -7.11
N GLU A 218 30.78 12.04 -7.93
CA GLU A 218 31.16 12.76 -9.14
C GLU A 218 30.07 12.61 -10.22
N GLY A 219 30.04 13.54 -11.17
CA GLY A 219 29.14 13.48 -12.31
C GLY A 219 27.77 14.13 -12.07
N ASN A 220 26.81 13.86 -12.94
CA ASN A 220 25.54 14.58 -13.03
C ASN A 220 24.37 13.84 -12.39
N LYS A 221 24.46 12.51 -12.22
CA LYS A 221 23.36 11.71 -11.66
C LYS A 221 23.25 11.86 -10.15
N SER A 222 22.03 12.03 -9.66
CA SER A 222 21.70 12.19 -8.23
C SER A 222 20.59 11.24 -7.75
N ILE A 223 20.09 10.41 -8.65
CA ILE A 223 18.93 9.56 -8.42
C ILE A 223 19.39 8.11 -8.33
N LEU A 224 18.94 7.41 -7.29
CA LEU A 224 19.10 5.96 -7.15
C LEU A 224 17.88 5.28 -7.81
N ASN A 225 18.02 4.84 -9.05
CA ASN A 225 16.95 4.27 -9.86
C ASN A 225 16.73 2.81 -9.52
N LEU A 226 15.86 2.56 -8.56
CA LEU A 226 15.49 1.21 -8.15
C LEU A 226 14.14 0.79 -8.75
N HIS A 227 14.03 -0.48 -9.08
CA HIS A 227 12.84 -1.10 -9.66
C HIS A 227 12.19 -2.07 -8.68
N GLN A 228 10.87 -2.00 -8.55
CA GLN A 228 10.11 -2.75 -7.53
C GLN A 228 10.30 -4.27 -7.59
N THR A 229 10.55 -4.85 -8.77
CA THR A 229 10.68 -6.31 -8.95
C THR A 229 12.08 -6.79 -9.30
N MET A 230 12.99 -5.90 -9.70
CA MET A 230 14.34 -6.26 -10.13
C MET A 230 15.39 -5.85 -9.09
N SER A 231 15.10 -4.84 -8.27
CA SER A 231 15.97 -4.49 -7.15
C SER A 231 15.88 -5.53 -6.04
N ARG A 232 16.99 -5.69 -5.35
CA ARG A 232 17.20 -6.62 -4.25
C ARG A 232 17.61 -5.85 -3.01
N LEU A 233 17.14 -6.34 -1.87
CA LEU A 233 17.65 -5.98 -0.56
C LEU A 233 18.20 -7.26 0.06
N PHE A 234 19.52 -7.44 -0.09
CA PHE A 234 20.22 -8.58 0.46
C PHE A 234 20.87 -8.20 1.79
N VAL A 235 20.73 -9.07 2.78
CA VAL A 235 21.32 -8.90 4.12
C VAL A 235 22.11 -10.15 4.49
N GLY A 236 23.32 -9.92 4.99
CA GLY A 236 24.24 -10.94 5.49
C GLY A 236 24.77 -11.91 4.44
N GLY A 237 24.73 -11.55 3.16
CA GLY A 237 25.27 -12.33 2.05
C GLY A 237 24.47 -12.15 0.76
N ILE A 238 25.05 -12.58 -0.35
CA ILE A 238 24.46 -12.50 -1.69
C ILE A 238 24.11 -13.92 -2.15
N PRO A 239 22.83 -14.23 -2.44
CA PRO A 239 22.42 -15.55 -2.89
C PRO A 239 23.19 -16.02 -4.14
N PRO A 240 23.52 -17.31 -4.27
CA PRO A 240 24.17 -17.84 -5.47
C PRO A 240 23.32 -17.61 -6.72
N GLY A 241 23.96 -17.21 -7.81
CA GLY A 241 23.30 -16.93 -9.08
C GLY A 241 22.76 -15.50 -9.21
N SER A 242 22.74 -14.72 -8.13
CA SER A 242 22.48 -13.29 -8.21
C SER A 242 23.61 -12.59 -8.97
N ARG A 243 23.22 -11.75 -9.93
CA ARG A 243 24.16 -10.92 -10.69
C ARG A 243 24.21 -9.57 -9.99
N ILE A 244 25.32 -9.22 -9.39
CA ILE A 244 25.53 -7.89 -8.81
C ILE A 244 26.81 -7.31 -9.37
N ALA A 245 26.93 -5.98 -9.29
CA ALA A 245 28.02 -5.23 -9.89
C ALA A 245 29.39 -5.85 -9.60
N SER A 246 30.21 -5.99 -10.65
CA SER A 246 31.49 -6.69 -10.60
C SER A 246 32.52 -6.09 -9.60
N GLU A 247 32.35 -4.82 -9.22
CA GLU A 247 33.20 -4.16 -8.22
C GLU A 247 32.93 -4.66 -6.80
N VAL A 248 31.72 -5.16 -6.53
CA VAL A 248 31.36 -5.77 -5.25
C VAL A 248 31.87 -7.20 -5.28
N ARG A 249 32.95 -7.48 -4.55
CA ARG A 249 33.62 -8.80 -4.58
C ARG A 249 33.15 -9.73 -3.49
N ASN A 250 32.76 -9.19 -2.34
CA ASN A 250 32.27 -10.00 -1.24
C ASN A 250 30.92 -10.62 -1.60
N ARG A 251 30.70 -11.85 -1.13
CA ARG A 251 29.48 -12.64 -1.36
C ARG A 251 28.85 -13.18 -0.09
N ASP A 252 29.63 -13.25 0.98
CA ASP A 252 29.21 -13.79 2.27
C ASP A 252 29.41 -12.73 3.36
N PHE A 253 28.66 -12.85 4.45
CA PHE A 253 28.96 -12.18 5.70
C PHE A 253 28.83 -13.21 6.82
N GLU A 254 29.79 -13.22 7.73
CA GLU A 254 29.75 -14.06 8.92
C GLU A 254 29.69 -13.15 10.15
N GLY A 255 28.63 -13.29 10.94
CA GLY A 255 28.35 -12.36 12.03
C GLY A 255 26.86 -12.26 12.31
N ASP A 256 26.50 -11.26 13.10
CA ASP A 256 25.11 -11.01 13.47
C ASP A 256 24.65 -9.64 12.97
N ILE A 257 23.37 -9.53 12.59
CA ILE A 257 22.72 -8.27 12.20
C ILE A 257 21.38 -8.13 12.94
N GLU A 258 21.09 -6.93 13.45
CA GLU A 258 19.88 -6.55 14.20
C GLU A 258 19.36 -5.17 13.80
N ASP A 259 18.06 -4.92 14.05
CA ASP A 259 17.40 -3.63 13.91
C ASP A 259 17.72 -2.89 12.60
N LEU A 260 17.54 -3.58 11.45
CA LEU A 260 17.62 -2.94 10.14
C LEU A 260 16.45 -1.98 9.96
N THR A 261 16.74 -0.74 9.63
CA THR A 261 15.76 0.30 9.28
C THR A 261 16.07 0.89 7.93
N LEU A 262 15.02 1.19 7.16
CA LEU A 262 15.11 1.94 5.91
C LEU A 262 14.17 3.15 6.01
N HIS A 263 14.71 4.37 5.92
CA HIS A 263 13.98 5.63 6.11
C HIS A 263 13.30 5.74 7.47
N GLY A 264 13.93 5.19 8.52
CA GLY A 264 13.35 5.10 9.86
C GLY A 264 12.35 3.95 10.05
N GLU A 265 11.91 3.29 8.98
CA GLU A 265 10.96 2.17 9.05
C GLU A 265 11.70 0.85 9.33
N PRO A 266 11.27 0.05 10.33
CA PRO A 266 11.84 -1.26 10.58
C PRO A 266 11.65 -2.22 9.40
N VAL A 267 12.73 -2.84 8.95
CA VAL A 267 12.70 -3.92 7.97
C VAL A 267 12.90 -5.23 8.70
N GLY A 268 11.84 -6.04 8.78
CA GLY A 268 11.89 -7.34 9.45
C GLY A 268 12.85 -8.31 8.76
N LEU A 269 13.92 -8.69 9.45
CA LEU A 269 14.87 -9.71 8.96
C LEU A 269 14.18 -11.07 8.69
N TRP A 270 13.09 -11.35 9.41
CA TRP A 270 12.28 -12.57 9.26
C TRP A 270 11.08 -12.40 8.31
N ASN A 271 10.92 -11.23 7.70
CA ASN A 271 9.93 -10.94 6.67
C ASN A 271 10.54 -11.03 5.25
N ALA A 272 11.30 -12.11 5.02
CA ALA A 272 11.95 -12.35 3.74
C ALA A 272 10.95 -12.77 2.65
N LYS A 273 11.35 -12.61 1.39
CA LYS A 273 10.57 -13.15 0.25
C LYS A 273 10.49 -14.68 0.36
N SER A 274 9.51 -15.28 -0.32
CA SER A 274 9.41 -16.74 -0.41
C SER A 274 10.71 -17.33 -0.96
N GLY A 275 11.34 -18.24 -0.20
CA GLY A 275 12.66 -18.80 -0.54
C GLY A 275 13.84 -17.83 -0.35
N GLY A 276 13.61 -16.65 0.22
CA GLY A 276 14.61 -15.62 0.45
C GLY A 276 15.48 -15.86 1.69
N ILE A 277 15.17 -16.84 2.53
CA ILE A 277 16.00 -17.21 3.70
C ILE A 277 16.88 -18.40 3.34
N ARG A 278 18.19 -18.24 3.45
CA ARG A 278 19.15 -19.32 3.20
C ARG A 278 20.11 -19.47 4.37
N ALA A 279 20.03 -20.60 5.08
CA ALA A 279 20.94 -20.98 6.17
C ALA A 279 21.08 -19.97 7.33
N VAL A 280 20.11 -19.09 7.54
CA VAL A 280 20.12 -18.07 8.60
C VAL A 280 19.52 -18.63 9.89
N LYS A 281 20.11 -18.28 11.03
CA LYS A 281 19.64 -18.64 12.39
C LYS A 281 19.36 -17.38 13.21
N GLY A 282 18.72 -17.53 14.36
CA GLY A 282 18.57 -16.42 15.32
C GLY A 282 19.91 -16.04 15.94
N ALA A 283 20.20 -14.74 16.02
CA ALA A 283 21.37 -14.21 16.70
C ALA A 283 21.17 -14.18 18.22
N THR A 284 22.28 -14.10 18.95
CA THR A 284 22.24 -13.74 20.38
C THR A 284 21.98 -12.24 20.48
N PRO A 285 20.93 -11.80 21.21
CA PRO A 285 20.56 -10.39 21.31
C PRO A 285 21.71 -9.50 21.73
N ARG A 286 21.78 -8.29 21.16
CA ARG A 286 22.68 -7.25 21.64
C ARG A 286 22.49 -6.96 23.13
N PRO A 287 23.57 -6.68 23.91
CA PRO A 287 23.43 -6.17 25.26
C PRO A 287 22.57 -4.92 25.23
N ARG A 288 21.52 -4.85 26.05
CA ARG A 288 20.70 -3.65 26.17
C ARG A 288 21.59 -2.54 26.72
N THR A 289 22.07 -1.66 25.85
CA THR A 289 22.35 -0.29 26.26
C THR A 289 21.08 0.27 26.88
N GLN A 290 21.18 1.29 27.72
CA GLN A 290 20.01 2.06 28.13
C GLN A 290 19.34 2.57 26.84
N GLU A 291 18.40 1.79 26.31
CA GLU A 291 17.44 2.25 25.33
C GLU A 291 16.81 3.43 26.05
N VAL A 292 17.20 4.64 25.65
CA VAL A 292 16.38 5.82 25.85
C VAL A 292 15.02 5.35 25.37
N MET A 293 14.11 5.15 26.34
CA MET A 293 12.79 4.55 26.11
C MET A 293 12.32 5.01 24.76
N ALA A 294 12.38 4.12 23.76
CA ALA A 294 12.03 4.47 22.40
C ALA A 294 10.68 5.17 22.52
N GLN A 295 10.62 6.44 22.13
CA GLN A 295 9.43 7.25 22.36
C GLN A 295 8.24 6.39 21.89
N PRO A 296 7.23 6.14 22.74
CA PRO A 296 6.23 5.10 22.49
C PRO A 296 5.29 5.40 21.30
N GLY A 297 5.63 6.39 20.47
CA GLY A 297 4.94 6.76 19.26
C GLY A 297 5.51 6.05 18.03
N VAL A 298 4.63 5.76 17.09
CA VAL A 298 5.00 5.34 15.74
C VAL A 298 4.96 6.58 14.85
N SER A 299 6.01 6.81 14.08
CA SER A 299 5.99 7.83 13.02
C SER A 299 5.33 7.24 11.79
N LEU A 300 4.39 7.96 11.18
CA LEU A 300 3.72 7.55 9.96
C LEU A 300 3.96 8.59 8.89
N ASP A 301 4.36 8.12 7.72
CA ASP A 301 4.82 8.92 6.59
C ASP A 301 3.69 9.32 5.63
N GLY A 302 2.44 9.22 6.09
CA GLY A 302 1.21 9.47 5.33
C GLY A 302 0.83 8.37 4.34
N GLU A 303 1.57 7.26 4.30
CA GLU A 303 1.47 6.26 3.25
C GLU A 303 1.24 4.83 3.75
N GLY A 304 1.33 4.63 5.06
CA GLY A 304 1.04 3.38 5.77
C GLY A 304 -0.10 3.52 6.77
N TYR A 305 -0.28 2.47 7.56
CA TYR A 305 -1.24 2.42 8.65
C TYR A 305 -0.81 1.35 9.64
N LEU A 306 -1.24 1.49 10.89
CA LEU A 306 -1.17 0.42 11.86
C LEU A 306 -2.52 -0.30 11.91
N VAL A 307 -2.48 -1.61 12.08
CA VAL A 307 -3.67 -2.44 12.22
C VAL A 307 -3.59 -3.21 13.53
N TYR A 308 -4.69 -3.21 14.27
CA TYR A 308 -4.77 -3.85 15.59
C TYR A 308 -6.01 -4.71 15.67
N GLN A 309 -5.85 -5.93 16.17
CA GLN A 309 -6.96 -6.79 16.50
C GLN A 309 -7.61 -6.31 17.81
N MET A 310 -8.94 -6.20 17.82
CA MET A 310 -9.68 -5.61 18.94
C MET A 310 -9.67 -6.48 20.21
N GLY A 311 -9.43 -7.79 20.08
CA GLY A 311 -9.43 -8.72 21.20
C GLY A 311 -10.78 -8.72 21.94
N TYR A 312 -10.77 -8.40 23.24
CA TYR A 312 -11.98 -8.33 24.08
C TYR A 312 -12.67 -6.96 24.06
N TRP A 313 -12.10 -5.96 23.38
CA TRP A 313 -12.69 -4.63 23.30
C TRP A 313 -13.91 -4.60 22.38
N ASN A 314 -15.02 -4.04 22.85
CA ASN A 314 -16.29 -4.00 22.11
C ASN A 314 -16.84 -2.56 21.99
N PRO A 315 -16.56 -1.86 20.88
CA PRO A 315 -16.98 -0.49 20.63
C PRO A 315 -18.38 -0.36 20.04
N ARG A 316 -19.13 -1.46 19.90
CA ARG A 316 -20.42 -1.47 19.17
C ARG A 316 -21.43 -0.48 19.74
N LYS A 317 -21.47 -0.33 21.06
CA LYS A 317 -22.36 0.60 21.76
C LYS A 317 -21.62 1.66 22.57
N ARG A 318 -20.49 1.29 23.17
CA ARG A 318 -19.74 2.16 24.07
C ARG A 318 -18.27 2.06 23.73
N ALA A 319 -17.61 3.21 23.59
CA ALA A 319 -16.20 3.26 23.27
C ALA A 319 -15.56 4.46 23.97
N VAL A 320 -14.33 4.26 24.45
CA VAL A 320 -13.44 5.35 24.86
C VAL A 320 -12.18 5.17 24.04
N ILE A 321 -11.87 6.16 23.21
CA ILE A 321 -10.71 6.16 22.32
C ILE A 321 -9.87 7.36 22.73
N SER A 322 -8.58 7.17 22.94
CA SER A 322 -7.65 8.25 23.26
C SER A 322 -6.32 7.98 22.57
N LEU A 323 -5.79 8.99 21.86
CA LEU A 323 -4.49 8.90 21.21
C LEU A 323 -3.76 10.23 21.28
N GLN A 324 -2.44 10.17 21.16
CA GLN A 324 -1.57 11.34 21.02
C GLN A 324 -0.99 11.36 19.61
N PHE A 325 -0.93 12.54 19.00
CA PHE A 325 -0.37 12.71 17.66
C PHE A 325 0.48 13.99 17.58
N LEU A 326 1.42 13.99 16.63
CA LEU A 326 2.24 15.12 16.23
C LEU A 326 2.34 15.10 14.71
N THR A 327 1.99 16.20 14.06
CA THR A 327 2.04 16.28 12.59
C THR A 327 2.14 17.72 12.08
N PHE A 328 2.60 17.87 10.84
CA PHE A 328 2.48 19.09 10.04
C PHE A 328 1.43 18.96 8.93
N SER A 329 0.97 17.75 8.64
CA SER A 329 -0.01 17.49 7.58
C SER A 329 -1.37 18.09 7.96
N PRO A 330 -1.98 18.91 7.09
CA PRO A 330 -3.29 19.50 7.36
C PRO A 330 -4.42 18.46 7.30
N ASP A 331 -4.24 17.39 6.53
CA ASP A 331 -5.24 16.35 6.33
C ASP A 331 -4.63 14.98 6.63
N GLY A 332 -5.40 14.11 7.27
CA GLY A 332 -4.93 12.76 7.57
C GLY A 332 -5.86 11.98 8.49
N LEU A 333 -6.03 10.68 8.24
CA LEU A 333 -6.80 9.80 9.10
C LEU A 333 -5.97 9.42 10.33
N LEU A 334 -6.46 9.65 11.54
CA LEU A 334 -5.78 9.28 12.78
C LEU A 334 -6.24 7.93 13.30
N PHE A 335 -7.54 7.66 13.25
CA PHE A 335 -8.14 6.42 13.73
C PHE A 335 -9.34 6.04 12.87
N PHE A 336 -9.51 4.75 12.56
CA PHE A 336 -10.67 4.23 11.85
C PHE A 336 -11.07 2.85 12.34
N ILE A 337 -12.37 2.65 12.50
CA ILE A 337 -13.00 1.34 12.68
C ILE A 337 -14.39 1.36 12.04
N GLY A 338 -14.75 0.30 11.32
CA GLY A 338 -16.04 0.23 10.66
C GLY A 338 -16.24 -1.05 9.88
N LYS A 339 -17.45 -1.26 9.40
CA LYS A 339 -17.83 -2.33 8.48
C LYS A 339 -19.00 -1.87 7.62
N ASP A 340 -18.90 -2.12 6.31
CA ASP A 340 -19.91 -1.74 5.33
C ASP A 340 -20.16 -0.22 5.34
N ARG A 341 -21.34 0.25 5.76
CA ARG A 341 -21.67 1.68 5.89
C ARG A 341 -21.40 2.23 7.29
N ASP A 342 -21.23 1.35 8.27
CA ASP A 342 -21.08 1.75 9.65
C ASP A 342 -19.61 2.06 9.91
N PHE A 343 -19.30 3.24 10.43
CA PHE A 343 -17.93 3.64 10.70
C PHE A 343 -17.82 4.62 11.87
N PHE A 344 -16.61 4.72 12.41
CA PHE A 344 -16.20 5.68 13.41
C PHE A 344 -14.75 6.08 13.11
N ALA A 345 -14.53 7.37 12.84
CA ALA A 345 -13.26 7.89 12.37
C ALA A 345 -12.88 9.18 13.11
N ILE A 346 -11.58 9.29 13.46
CA ILE A 346 -10.96 10.52 13.93
C ILE A 346 -9.93 10.90 12.87
N GLU A 347 -10.00 12.12 12.36
CA GLU A 347 -9.18 12.60 11.25
C GLU A 347 -8.79 14.07 11.44
N LEU A 348 -7.81 14.53 10.68
CA LEU A 348 -7.50 15.93 10.50
C LEU A 348 -8.11 16.40 9.18
N ALA A 349 -8.75 17.57 9.21
CA ALA A 349 -9.27 18.26 8.04
C ALA A 349 -8.86 19.73 8.12
N ALA A 350 -8.05 20.18 7.16
CA ALA A 350 -7.47 21.54 7.15
C ALA A 350 -6.81 21.94 8.48
N GLY A 351 -6.15 21.00 9.15
CA GLY A 351 -5.46 21.18 10.43
C GLY A 351 -6.34 21.00 11.67
N ALA A 352 -7.67 21.01 11.53
CA ALA A 352 -8.58 20.80 12.65
C ALA A 352 -8.89 19.31 12.86
N VAL A 353 -9.05 18.89 14.13
CA VAL A 353 -9.49 17.52 14.45
C VAL A 353 -10.97 17.38 14.12
N LYS A 354 -11.34 16.35 13.37
CA LYS A 354 -12.70 16.03 12.96
C LYS A 354 -13.07 14.62 13.42
N LEU A 355 -14.27 14.49 13.99
CA LEU A 355 -14.92 13.23 14.30
C LEU A 355 -15.99 12.96 13.23
N SER A 356 -15.91 11.81 12.57
CA SER A 356 -16.89 11.36 11.58
C SER A 356 -17.42 9.98 11.95
N LEU A 357 -18.73 9.75 11.87
CA LEU A 357 -19.32 8.44 12.19
C LEU A 357 -20.64 8.20 11.45
N ASP A 358 -21.01 6.93 11.26
CA ASP A 358 -22.35 6.48 10.87
C ASP A 358 -22.63 5.14 11.55
N PHE A 359 -23.82 4.99 12.14
CA PHE A 359 -24.26 3.75 12.81
C PHE A 359 -25.36 3.03 12.02
N GLY A 360 -25.53 3.37 10.74
CA GLY A 360 -26.51 2.78 9.83
C GLY A 360 -27.75 3.65 9.61
N SER A 361 -27.90 4.77 10.32
CA SER A 361 -29.03 5.71 10.18
C SER A 361 -28.66 7.13 9.76
N GLY A 362 -27.39 7.41 9.46
CA GLY A 362 -26.94 8.66 8.84
C GLY A 362 -25.57 9.05 9.35
N ALA A 363 -24.78 9.70 8.49
CA ALA A 363 -23.46 10.19 8.86
C ALA A 363 -23.57 11.47 9.70
N ALA A 364 -22.71 11.60 10.71
CA ALA A 364 -22.51 12.79 11.51
C ALA A 364 -21.04 13.21 11.49
N GLN A 365 -20.80 14.51 11.55
CA GLN A 365 -19.48 15.08 11.59
C GLN A 365 -19.43 16.22 12.59
N TRP A 366 -18.39 16.23 13.42
CA TRP A 366 -18.06 17.34 14.30
C TRP A 366 -16.63 17.77 14.05
N LEU A 367 -16.40 19.07 13.90
CA LEU A 367 -15.08 19.66 13.72
C LEU A 367 -14.69 20.37 15.00
N ALA A 368 -13.44 20.21 15.43
CA ALA A 368 -12.88 21.01 16.51
C ALA A 368 -12.71 22.45 16.01
N ASP A 369 -13.45 23.38 16.62
CA ASP A 369 -13.39 24.77 16.22
C ASP A 369 -12.05 25.44 16.59
N SER A 370 -11.65 26.40 15.74
CA SER A 370 -10.78 27.54 16.08
C SER A 370 -9.26 27.34 16.25
N ILE A 371 -8.68 26.13 16.20
CA ILE A 371 -7.22 25.95 16.30
C ILE A 371 -6.71 24.85 15.34
N PRO A 372 -5.69 25.13 14.50
CA PRO A 372 -4.98 24.09 13.77
C PRO A 372 -4.07 23.28 14.71
N TYR A 373 -4.21 21.96 14.72
CA TYR A 373 -3.44 20.99 15.51
C TYR A 373 -2.32 20.32 14.71
N ASN A 374 -2.01 20.83 13.51
CA ASN A 374 -0.91 20.39 12.66
C ASN A 374 0.33 21.31 12.81
N ASP A 375 0.64 21.71 14.04
CA ASP A 375 1.70 22.68 14.35
C ASP A 375 3.07 22.04 14.67
N GLY A 376 3.16 20.70 14.53
CA GLY A 376 4.36 19.93 14.88
C GLY A 376 4.57 19.71 16.37
N LYS A 377 3.57 19.97 17.22
CA LYS A 377 3.60 19.63 18.65
C LYS A 377 2.72 18.42 18.94
N TRP A 378 2.92 17.86 20.13
CA TRP A 378 2.08 16.77 20.64
C TRP A 378 0.72 17.31 21.07
N HIS A 379 -0.33 16.71 20.52
CA HIS A 379 -1.73 16.93 20.89
C HIS A 379 -2.37 15.62 21.34
N THR A 380 -3.33 15.70 22.26
CA THR A 380 -4.12 14.54 22.71
C THR A 380 -5.56 14.70 22.26
N VAL A 381 -6.09 13.71 21.55
CA VAL A 381 -7.54 13.63 21.25
C VAL A 381 -8.14 12.47 22.01
N SER A 382 -9.29 12.70 22.63
CA SER A 382 -10.11 11.69 23.29
C SER A 382 -11.55 11.78 22.80
N VAL A 383 -12.15 10.64 22.48
CA VAL A 383 -13.57 10.54 22.14
C VAL A 383 -14.23 9.51 23.03
N ILE A 384 -15.29 9.93 23.69
CA ILE A 384 -16.16 9.09 24.51
C ILE A 384 -17.47 8.93 23.75
N ARG A 385 -17.88 7.68 23.57
CA ARG A 385 -19.17 7.31 22.99
C ARG A 385 -19.98 6.50 24.00
N ASP A 386 -21.23 6.92 24.20
CA ASP A 386 -22.26 6.11 24.85
C ASP A 386 -23.51 6.06 23.96
N GLU A 387 -23.74 4.91 23.34
CA GLU A 387 -24.75 4.67 22.32
C GLU A 387 -24.66 5.67 21.15
N ARG A 388 -25.59 6.63 21.07
CA ARG A 388 -25.59 7.69 20.05
C ARG A 388 -24.84 8.95 20.50
N HIS A 389 -24.69 9.14 21.80
CA HIS A 389 -24.06 10.34 22.35
C HIS A 389 -22.55 10.22 22.20
N VAL A 390 -21.94 11.26 21.64
CA VAL A 390 -20.50 11.38 21.50
C VAL A 390 -20.00 12.68 22.08
N LYS A 391 -18.82 12.61 22.68
CA LYS A 391 -18.09 13.76 23.21
C LYS A 391 -16.63 13.66 22.78
N MET A 392 -16.11 14.70 22.16
CA MET A 392 -14.72 14.81 21.71
C MET A 392 -14.01 15.91 22.48
N ASP A 393 -12.91 15.53 23.13
CA ASP A 393 -12.00 16.41 23.84
C ASP A 393 -10.65 16.46 23.10
N VAL A 394 -10.10 17.66 22.90
CA VAL A 394 -8.74 17.86 22.37
C VAL A 394 -7.95 18.69 23.38
N ASP A 395 -6.77 18.19 23.76
CA ASP A 395 -5.91 18.76 24.80
C ASP A 395 -6.64 19.04 26.14
N GLY A 396 -7.61 18.19 26.45
CA GLY A 396 -8.43 18.29 27.67
C GLY A 396 -9.60 19.27 27.59
N ALA A 397 -9.81 19.94 26.46
CA ALA A 397 -10.96 20.82 26.23
C ALA A 397 -12.01 20.13 25.35
N THR A 398 -13.28 20.21 25.75
CA THR A 398 -14.39 19.71 24.94
C THR A 398 -14.60 20.60 23.73
N VAL A 399 -14.37 20.04 22.54
CA VAL A 399 -14.48 20.74 21.26
C VAL A 399 -15.72 20.33 20.48
N ALA A 400 -16.31 19.18 20.80
CA ALA A 400 -17.58 18.76 20.23
C ALA A 400 -18.35 17.81 21.16
N GLU A 401 -19.66 17.92 21.15
CA GLU A 401 -20.57 17.02 21.88
C GLU A 401 -21.93 16.99 21.18
N GLY A 402 -22.55 15.81 21.09
CA GLY A 402 -23.89 15.67 20.53
C GLY A 402 -24.28 14.23 20.20
N ASP A 403 -25.49 14.07 19.69
CA ASP A 403 -26.04 12.78 19.29
C ASP A 403 -25.88 12.51 17.78
N ALA A 404 -25.55 11.26 17.45
CA ALA A 404 -25.63 10.76 16.08
C ALA A 404 -27.10 10.75 15.56
N PRO A 405 -27.34 11.02 14.26
CA PRO A 405 -28.68 11.12 13.69
C PRO A 405 -29.37 9.76 13.52
N GLY A 406 -30.69 9.80 13.59
CA GLY A 406 -31.55 8.62 13.44
C GLY A 406 -31.54 7.70 14.67
N GLU A 407 -32.13 6.52 14.54
CA GLU A 407 -32.43 5.64 15.69
C GLU A 407 -31.38 4.56 15.97
N SER A 408 -30.43 4.33 15.06
CA SER A 408 -29.43 3.28 15.25
C SER A 408 -28.28 3.76 16.13
N SER A 409 -27.86 2.92 17.07
CA SER A 409 -26.73 3.18 17.98
C SER A 409 -25.68 2.08 17.97
N SER A 410 -25.90 1.01 17.19
CA SER A 410 -24.97 -0.12 17.12
C SER A 410 -24.03 0.05 15.93
N LEU A 411 -22.74 0.15 16.18
CA LEU A 411 -21.71 0.19 15.14
C LEU A 411 -21.39 -1.20 14.60
N GLY A 412 -21.57 -1.40 13.29
CA GLY A 412 -20.93 -2.49 12.55
C GLY A 412 -19.41 -2.34 12.55
N VAL A 413 -18.71 -3.37 13.04
CA VAL A 413 -17.24 -3.42 13.10
C VAL A 413 -16.71 -4.73 12.56
N THR A 414 -15.50 -4.70 12.01
CA THR A 414 -14.64 -5.88 11.80
C THR A 414 -13.95 -6.26 13.12
N ASP A 415 -13.04 -7.24 13.08
CA ASP A 415 -12.21 -7.61 14.24
C ASP A 415 -10.96 -6.71 14.39
N TYR A 416 -10.81 -5.70 13.51
CA TYR A 416 -9.64 -4.85 13.42
C TYR A 416 -9.99 -3.37 13.44
N PHE A 417 -9.09 -2.55 13.96
CA PHE A 417 -9.10 -1.09 13.79
C PHE A 417 -7.76 -0.61 13.24
N TYR A 418 -7.76 0.59 12.67
CA TYR A 418 -6.59 1.17 12.03
C TYR A 418 -6.22 2.52 12.65
N VAL A 419 -4.92 2.82 12.62
CA VAL A 419 -4.36 4.09 13.09
C VAL A 419 -3.49 4.67 11.97
N GLY A 420 -3.69 5.95 11.65
CA GLY A 420 -2.89 6.71 10.69
C GLY A 420 -3.18 6.51 9.20
N GLY A 421 -4.08 5.60 8.85
CA GLY A 421 -4.47 5.30 7.46
C GLY A 421 -5.31 4.02 7.37
N THR A 422 -5.63 3.58 6.14
CA THR A 422 -6.31 2.29 5.87
C THR A 422 -5.68 1.56 4.66
N PRO A 423 -5.86 0.24 4.56
CA PRO A 423 -5.49 -0.51 3.36
C PRO A 423 -6.26 -0.04 2.12
N ALA A 424 -5.62 -0.15 0.95
CA ALA A 424 -6.28 0.11 -0.34
C ALA A 424 -7.50 -0.81 -0.53
N GLY A 425 -8.69 -0.23 -0.59
CA GLY A 425 -9.97 -0.93 -0.74
C GLY A 425 -10.90 -0.83 0.47
N VAL A 426 -10.42 -0.31 1.60
CA VAL A 426 -11.31 0.15 2.69
C VAL A 426 -11.81 1.54 2.28
N ASN A 427 -13.05 1.61 1.79
CA ASN A 427 -13.69 2.91 1.57
C ASN A 427 -13.95 3.55 2.93
N THR A 428 -13.31 4.68 3.17
CA THR A 428 -13.45 5.55 4.34
C THR A 428 -14.35 6.72 4.03
#